data_AF-A0A537PKT9-F1
#
_entry.id   AF-A0A537PKT9-F1
#
_cell.length_a   1.000
_cell.length_b   1.000
_cell.length_c   1.000
_cell.angle_alpha   90.00
_cell.angle_beta   90.00
_cell.angle_gamma   90.00
#
_symmetry.space_group_name_H-M   'P 1'
#
loop_
_entity.id
_entity.type
_entity.pdbx_description
1 polymer ?
#
loop_
_entity_poly.entity_id
_entity_poly.type
_entity_poly.pdbx_seq_one_letter_code
_entity_poly.pdbx_strand_id
1 'polypeptide(L)'
;MVHAITLQVKRAAPDLQSEIDTIDGFERDVEKKPTTDWRREQDRGHLRNVLRLIWFNWDVFSDRPLSLTEGIVLEVALEQIKLFLIQQIHEGFGKPDLTAEDREVLGGLTPYQVDAMADELYSRDDLLGRYIRWALLYTRNRYELAEELDQLHGNAAQKSRIVLMTPAIVDFSKWLEDDGQLSIQDQVEVMARIACRKDGPRVHGFVGFDPLRQALYDHNRGSAPDGDPMALVRRAIEVNHIGLGKTDKVTGGFIGVKLYPPMGFRATDNKHLPDASFNEPAYLRSPDTGLGSLIGSKLDAALAKLYSWCSANNVPIMAHTSHSFGPNTEYEDRADPIFWAGVLRQDAFPRLRVNLAHFGHFNNAVQHARPQDHVDKCWEWTVGKILTNSAEAYADISSLGEILKTGPSRKIVDCMKAFKEHFHDSDERLLYGTDWSMIAQEERFPKLFSSRPFPDVMIFFLRAVGYSDLQIEGIMFRNAVRFLGLGQAERDRFGEKSTRGRLEKFYAAHKLSSEWMSVFD
;
A
#
# COMPACT_ATOMS: atom_id res chain seq x y z
N MET A 1 17.31 16.19 -0.46
CA MET A 1 16.55 15.79 0.74
C MET A 1 15.82 14.50 0.48
N VAL A 2 14.90 14.44 -0.50
CA VAL A 2 14.20 13.19 -0.87
C VAL A 2 15.18 12.03 -1.08
N HIS A 3 16.22 12.20 -1.90
CA HIS A 3 17.25 11.16 -2.09
C HIS A 3 17.88 10.70 -0.77
N ALA A 4 18.29 11.63 0.09
CA ALA A 4 18.93 11.30 1.38
C ALA A 4 17.96 10.55 2.31
N ILE A 5 16.69 10.94 2.33
CA ILE A 5 15.63 10.23 3.05
C ILE A 5 15.45 8.84 2.45
N THR A 6 15.31 8.70 1.13
CA THR A 6 15.15 7.41 0.46
C THR A 6 16.32 6.46 0.75
N LEU A 7 17.55 6.98 0.73
CA LEU A 7 18.74 6.19 1.08
C LEU A 7 18.70 5.75 2.54
N GLN A 8 18.31 6.64 3.46
CA GLN A 8 18.18 6.29 4.86
C GLN A 8 17.04 5.29 5.09
N VAL A 9 15.91 5.44 4.40
CA VAL A 9 14.78 4.50 4.42
C VAL A 9 15.25 3.14 3.94
N LYS A 10 15.96 3.05 2.82
CA LYS A 10 16.54 1.80 2.31
C LYS A 10 17.52 1.15 3.30
N ARG A 11 18.34 1.95 3.98
CA ARG A 11 19.31 1.45 4.99
C ARG A 11 18.66 1.00 6.29
N ALA A 12 17.57 1.66 6.69
CA ALA A 12 16.86 1.39 7.93
C ALA A 12 15.65 0.47 7.75
N ALA A 13 15.31 0.11 6.50
CA ALA A 13 14.23 -0.80 6.20
C ALA A 13 14.42 -2.10 7.00
N PRO A 14 13.42 -2.51 7.79
CA PRO A 14 13.54 -3.71 8.61
C PRO A 14 13.81 -4.94 7.76
N ASP A 15 14.83 -5.72 8.14
CA ASP A 15 14.99 -7.06 7.58
C ASP A 15 14.03 -8.06 8.24
N LEU A 16 13.82 -9.20 7.57
CA LEU A 16 12.92 -10.27 8.00
C LEU A 16 13.23 -10.75 9.42
N GLN A 17 14.49 -11.05 9.72
CA GLN A 17 14.86 -11.72 10.95
C GLN A 17 14.79 -10.76 12.14
N SER A 18 15.29 -9.54 11.97
CA SER A 18 15.23 -8.48 12.99
C SER A 18 13.80 -8.15 13.40
N GLU A 19 12.87 -8.05 12.44
CA GLU A 19 11.46 -7.77 12.74
C GLU A 19 10.81 -8.95 13.49
N ILE A 20 11.04 -10.19 13.05
CA ILE A 20 10.51 -11.39 13.74
C ILE A 20 11.09 -11.52 15.15
N ASP A 21 12.40 -11.34 15.31
CA ASP A 21 13.09 -11.42 16.61
C ASP A 21 12.58 -10.36 17.59
N THR A 22 12.28 -9.16 17.08
CA THR A 22 11.67 -8.08 17.87
C THR A 22 10.29 -8.51 18.37
N ILE A 23 9.44 -9.05 17.48
CA ILE A 23 8.10 -9.54 17.84
C ILE A 23 8.19 -10.69 18.86
N ASP A 24 9.04 -11.68 18.62
CA ASP A 24 9.27 -12.80 19.54
C ASP A 24 9.89 -12.36 20.87
N GLY A 25 10.65 -11.27 20.86
CA GLY A 25 11.19 -10.63 22.05
C GLY A 25 10.08 -10.11 22.95
N PHE A 26 9.18 -9.28 22.43
CA PHE A 26 8.13 -8.67 23.24
C PHE A 26 6.93 -9.59 23.53
N GLU A 27 6.70 -10.62 22.71
CA GLU A 27 5.68 -11.65 22.99
C GLU A 27 6.11 -12.62 24.11
N ARG A 28 7.42 -12.70 24.40
CA ARG A 28 7.96 -13.41 25.56
C ARG A 28 8.03 -12.52 26.80
N ASP A 29 8.33 -11.24 26.61
CA ASP A 29 8.52 -10.28 27.68
C ASP A 29 7.99 -8.89 27.25
N VAL A 30 6.80 -8.55 27.76
CA VAL A 30 6.08 -7.32 27.36
C VAL A 30 6.87 -6.05 27.67
N GLU A 31 7.79 -6.06 28.63
CA GLU A 31 8.64 -4.90 28.96
C GLU A 31 9.60 -4.54 27.84
N LYS A 32 9.87 -5.49 26.92
CA LYS A 32 10.69 -5.24 25.71
C LYS A 32 9.90 -4.62 24.57
N LYS A 33 8.58 -4.44 24.72
CA LYS A 33 7.77 -3.85 23.67
C LYS A 33 8.18 -2.39 23.43
N PRO A 34 8.53 -2.00 22.20
CA PRO A 34 8.88 -0.62 21.90
C PRO A 34 7.74 0.36 22.23
N THR A 35 8.07 1.41 23.00
CA THR A 35 7.13 2.46 23.38
C THR A 35 7.01 3.54 22.30
N THR A 36 5.95 4.35 22.34
CA THR A 36 5.79 5.49 21.42
C THR A 36 6.95 6.48 21.49
N ASP A 37 7.50 6.72 22.68
CA ASP A 37 8.64 7.64 22.85
C ASP A 37 9.92 7.03 22.28
N TRP A 38 10.14 5.73 22.45
CA TRP A 38 11.25 5.04 21.80
C TRP A 38 11.17 5.15 20.27
N ARG A 39 9.97 4.96 19.68
CA ARG A 39 9.76 5.10 18.22
C ARG A 39 10.10 6.50 17.73
N ARG A 40 9.62 7.53 18.44
CA ARG A 40 9.93 8.93 18.11
C ARG A 40 11.43 9.21 18.18
N GLU A 41 12.13 8.61 19.11
CA GLU A 41 13.59 8.74 19.19
C GLU A 41 14.31 8.01 18.03
N GLN A 42 13.81 6.85 17.59
CA GLN A 42 14.34 6.20 16.38
C GLN A 42 14.13 7.08 15.14
N ASP A 43 12.94 7.66 14.96
CA ASP A 43 12.66 8.57 13.85
C ASP A 43 13.61 9.79 13.86
N ARG A 44 13.82 10.40 15.04
CA ARG A 44 14.82 11.47 15.22
C ARG A 44 16.22 11.00 14.83
N GLY A 45 16.63 9.82 15.30
CA GLY A 45 17.91 9.20 14.94
C GLY A 45 18.09 9.02 13.43
N HIS A 46 17.05 8.57 12.73
CA HIS A 46 17.05 8.48 11.26
C HIS A 46 17.18 9.85 10.60
N LEU A 47 16.47 10.87 11.07
CA LEU A 47 16.60 12.22 10.53
C LEU A 47 17.99 12.83 10.77
N ARG A 48 18.60 12.60 11.94
CA ARG A 48 19.99 12.96 12.22
C ARG A 48 20.93 12.34 11.18
N ASN A 49 20.73 11.06 10.86
CA ASN A 49 21.51 10.38 9.80
C ASN A 49 21.27 11.01 8.42
N VAL A 50 20.02 11.31 8.05
CA VAL A 50 19.69 11.99 6.78
C VAL A 50 20.46 13.30 6.65
N LEU A 51 20.41 14.14 7.69
CA LEU A 51 21.09 15.43 7.69
C LEU A 51 22.62 15.26 7.67
N ARG A 52 23.17 14.28 8.39
CA ARG A 52 24.61 13.96 8.31
C ARG A 52 25.06 13.54 6.91
N LEU A 53 24.22 12.82 6.14
CA LEU A 53 24.53 12.52 4.73
C LEU A 53 24.64 13.80 3.89
N ILE A 54 23.74 14.76 4.11
CA ILE A 54 23.75 16.05 3.40
C ILE A 54 24.98 16.90 3.79
N TRP A 55 25.37 16.91 5.07
CA TRP A 55 26.46 17.75 5.54
C TRP A 55 27.85 17.15 5.37
N PHE A 56 28.01 15.84 5.57
CA PHE A 56 29.33 15.22 5.76
C PHE A 56 29.65 14.07 4.82
N ASN A 57 28.65 13.40 4.22
CA ASN A 57 28.85 12.20 3.40
C ASN A 57 28.08 12.31 2.07
N TRP A 58 28.46 13.27 1.23
CA TRP A 58 27.75 13.58 -0.01
C TRP A 58 28.15 12.69 -1.20
N ASP A 59 29.24 11.94 -1.07
CA ASP A 59 29.68 10.90 -2.01
C ASP A 59 28.60 9.82 -2.21
N VAL A 60 27.74 9.61 -1.21
CA VAL A 60 26.61 8.66 -1.25
C VAL A 60 25.51 9.03 -2.25
N PHE A 61 25.52 10.23 -2.84
CA PHE A 61 24.53 10.67 -3.83
C PHE A 61 24.84 10.22 -5.26
N SER A 62 25.95 9.49 -5.45
CA SER A 62 26.31 8.93 -6.75
C SER A 62 26.95 7.55 -6.60
N ASP A 63 26.38 6.55 -7.26
CA ASP A 63 26.95 5.19 -7.34
C ASP A 63 28.08 5.08 -8.38
N ARG A 64 28.39 6.19 -9.08
CA ARG A 64 29.48 6.29 -10.05
C ARG A 64 30.34 7.54 -9.82
N PRO A 65 31.57 7.58 -10.36
CA PRO A 65 32.31 8.82 -10.45
C PRO A 65 31.51 9.88 -11.22
N LEU A 66 31.41 11.07 -10.63
CA LEU A 66 30.82 12.24 -11.27
C LEU A 66 31.88 12.91 -12.15
N SER A 67 31.47 13.41 -13.31
CA SER A 67 32.29 14.37 -14.05
C SER A 67 32.45 15.66 -13.25
N LEU A 68 33.45 16.48 -13.59
CA LEU A 68 33.70 17.76 -12.91
C LEU A 68 32.43 18.64 -12.86
N THR A 69 31.71 18.74 -13.98
CA THR A 69 30.47 19.52 -14.08
C THR A 69 29.37 18.96 -13.19
N GLU A 70 29.19 17.64 -13.16
CA GLU A 70 28.19 16.99 -12.30
C GLU A 70 28.53 17.17 -10.81
N GLY A 71 29.82 17.09 -10.46
CA GLY A 71 30.31 17.36 -9.10
C GLY A 71 29.99 18.78 -8.64
N ILE A 72 30.27 19.79 -9.47
CA ILE A 72 29.94 21.19 -9.17
C ILE A 72 28.42 21.38 -9.01
N VAL A 73 27.61 20.77 -9.87
CA VAL A 73 26.14 20.85 -9.77
C VAL A 73 25.64 20.22 -8.47
N LEU A 74 26.20 19.09 -8.06
CA LEU A 74 25.87 18.44 -6.79
C LEU A 74 26.26 19.34 -5.60
N GLU A 75 27.45 19.93 -5.60
CA GLU A 75 27.89 20.86 -4.55
C GLU A 75 26.92 22.05 -4.41
N VAL A 76 26.55 22.70 -5.52
CA VAL A 76 25.59 23.81 -5.52
C VAL A 76 24.22 23.37 -4.98
N ALA A 77 23.73 22.20 -5.39
CA ALA A 77 22.46 21.66 -4.89
C ALA A 77 22.51 21.38 -3.37
N LEU A 78 23.64 20.90 -2.87
CA LEU A 78 23.86 20.68 -1.45
C LEU A 78 23.95 21.99 -0.67
N GLU A 79 24.63 23.01 -1.19
CA GLU A 79 24.64 24.34 -0.56
C GLU A 79 23.22 24.92 -0.43
N GLN A 80 22.44 24.86 -1.52
CA GLN A 80 21.06 25.34 -1.53
C GLN A 80 20.18 24.61 -0.53
N ILE A 81 20.34 23.29 -0.41
CA ILE A 81 19.51 22.53 0.52
C ILE A 81 19.91 22.75 1.98
N LYS A 82 21.21 22.91 2.25
CA LYS A 82 21.71 23.26 3.58
C LYS A 82 21.16 24.61 4.01
N LEU A 83 21.23 25.61 3.12
CA LEU A 83 20.65 26.93 3.36
C LEU A 83 19.15 26.83 3.64
N PHE A 84 18.40 26.14 2.79
CA PHE A 84 16.96 25.97 2.95
C PHE A 84 16.62 25.41 4.33
N LEU A 85 17.33 24.37 4.77
CA LEU A 85 17.10 23.72 6.07
C LEU A 85 17.45 24.64 7.26
N ILE A 86 18.55 25.40 7.18
CA ILE A 86 18.89 26.39 8.21
C ILE A 86 17.83 27.50 8.27
N GLN A 87 17.35 27.97 7.12
CA GLN A 87 16.29 28.98 7.04
C GLN A 87 14.99 28.55 7.72
N GLN A 88 14.72 27.23 7.81
CA GLN A 88 13.53 26.76 8.52
C GLN A 88 13.64 26.93 10.04
N ILE A 89 14.86 26.90 10.60
CA ILE A 89 15.11 27.02 12.05
C ILE A 89 15.55 28.44 12.45
N HIS A 90 16.05 29.23 11.50
CA HIS A 90 16.54 30.58 11.74
C HIS A 90 15.94 31.55 10.73
N GLU A 91 14.83 32.20 11.10
CA GLU A 91 14.08 33.13 10.23
C GLU A 91 14.92 34.33 9.71
N GLY A 92 16.05 34.64 10.36
CA GLY A 92 16.97 35.72 9.97
C GLY A 92 18.14 35.29 9.08
N PHE A 93 18.29 34.01 8.74
CA PHE A 93 19.45 33.48 8.03
C PHE A 93 19.25 33.51 6.50
N GLY A 94 20.12 34.21 5.77
CA GLY A 94 20.19 34.22 4.30
C GLY A 94 19.03 34.92 3.56
N LYS A 95 19.36 35.95 2.79
CA LYS A 95 18.56 36.40 1.64
C LYS A 95 18.71 35.37 0.49
N PRO A 96 18.01 35.49 -0.66
CA PRO A 96 18.10 34.49 -1.75
C PRO A 96 19.53 34.22 -2.24
N ASP A 97 20.45 35.18 -2.06
CA ASP A 97 21.87 35.05 -2.34
C ASP A 97 22.67 34.85 -1.04
N LEU A 98 23.43 33.74 -0.97
CA LEU A 98 24.34 33.43 0.13
C LEU A 98 25.52 34.40 0.18
N THR A 99 25.78 35.02 1.34
CA THR A 99 27.03 35.74 1.58
C THR A 99 28.19 34.76 1.82
N ALA A 100 29.43 35.23 1.75
CA ALA A 100 30.60 34.41 2.08
C ALA A 100 30.58 33.94 3.55
N GLU A 101 30.05 34.78 4.45
CA GLU A 101 29.86 34.46 5.87
C GLU A 101 28.79 33.38 6.04
N ASP A 102 27.67 33.45 5.30
CA ASP A 102 26.64 32.39 5.32
C ASP A 102 27.21 31.04 4.87
N ARG A 103 28.07 31.02 3.84
CA ARG A 103 28.76 29.80 3.37
C ARG A 103 29.73 29.24 4.40
N GLU A 104 30.48 30.10 5.09
CA GLU A 104 31.39 29.69 6.16
C GLU A 104 30.62 29.06 7.33
N VAL A 105 29.51 29.67 7.74
CA VAL A 105 28.61 29.12 8.78
C VAL A 105 28.00 27.78 8.33
N LEU A 106 27.51 27.69 7.09
CA LEU A 106 26.91 26.47 6.52
C LEU A 106 27.90 25.31 6.46
N GLY A 107 29.16 25.58 6.08
CA GLY A 107 30.23 24.59 6.01
C GLY A 107 30.84 24.24 7.37
N GLY A 108 30.74 25.15 8.35
CA GLY A 108 31.33 25.01 9.68
C GLY A 108 30.46 24.34 10.75
N LEU A 109 29.24 23.89 10.41
CA LEU A 109 28.37 23.21 11.37
C LEU A 109 28.99 21.90 11.87
N THR A 110 29.04 21.76 13.19
CA THR A 110 29.46 20.51 13.85
C THR A 110 28.35 19.44 13.77
N PRO A 111 28.68 18.14 13.90
CA PRO A 111 27.68 17.08 13.95
C PRO A 111 26.60 17.30 15.01
N TYR A 112 26.96 17.86 16.18
CA TYR A 112 26.02 18.19 17.24
C TYR A 112 24.98 19.25 16.82
N GLN A 113 25.41 20.30 16.12
CA GLN A 113 24.50 21.33 15.62
C GLN A 113 23.57 20.78 14.54
N VAL A 114 24.08 19.90 13.67
CA VAL A 114 23.27 19.21 12.65
C VAL A 114 22.23 18.29 13.30
N ASP A 115 22.59 17.59 14.37
CA ASP A 115 21.66 16.74 15.12
C ASP A 115 20.56 17.56 15.83
N ALA A 116 20.93 18.69 16.43
CA ALA A 116 19.96 19.60 17.06
C ALA A 116 18.96 20.16 16.04
N MET A 117 19.42 20.53 14.84
CA MET A 117 18.55 20.93 13.74
C MET A 117 17.60 19.81 13.31
N ALA A 118 18.07 18.55 13.24
CA ALA A 118 17.21 17.41 12.97
C ALA A 118 16.08 17.32 14.01
N ASP A 119 16.42 17.45 15.29
CA ASP A 119 15.44 17.37 16.37
C ASP A 119 14.41 18.49 16.33
N GLU A 120 14.83 19.70 15.95
CA GLU A 120 13.93 20.83 15.76
C GLU A 120 12.99 20.57 14.57
N LEU A 121 13.53 20.23 13.40
CA LEU A 121 12.77 19.94 12.19
C LEU A 121 11.74 18.82 12.39
N TYR A 122 12.11 17.74 13.08
CA TYR A 122 11.21 16.63 13.41
C TYR A 122 10.03 17.08 14.29
N SER A 123 10.23 18.08 15.15
CA SER A 123 9.24 18.55 16.11
C SER A 123 8.26 19.57 15.53
N ARG A 124 8.49 20.05 14.30
CA ARG A 124 7.65 21.10 13.69
C ARG A 124 6.25 20.62 13.38
N ASP A 125 5.25 21.47 13.61
CA ASP A 125 3.85 21.18 13.29
C ASP A 125 3.41 21.69 11.90
N ASP A 126 4.35 22.21 11.11
CA ASP A 126 4.12 22.74 9.77
C ASP A 126 4.22 21.69 8.66
N LEU A 127 4.12 22.13 7.40
CA LEU A 127 4.19 21.27 6.22
C LEU A 127 5.48 20.42 6.22
N LEU A 128 6.63 21.03 6.48
CA LEU A 128 7.91 20.33 6.42
C LEU A 128 8.01 19.25 7.51
N GLY A 129 7.68 19.60 8.76
CA GLY A 129 7.68 18.63 9.86
C GLY A 129 6.72 17.46 9.63
N ARG A 130 5.54 17.72 9.05
CA ARG A 130 4.59 16.66 8.65
C ARG A 130 5.18 15.72 7.60
N TYR A 131 5.75 16.27 6.53
CA TYR A 131 6.33 15.44 5.46
C TYR A 131 7.57 14.66 5.92
N ILE A 132 8.36 15.23 6.82
CA ILE A 132 9.49 14.52 7.46
C ILE A 132 8.97 13.31 8.25
N ARG A 133 8.02 13.50 9.16
CA ARG A 133 7.45 12.40 9.96
C ARG A 133 6.77 11.35 9.09
N TRP A 134 6.03 11.79 8.07
CA TRP A 134 5.42 10.92 7.08
C TRP A 134 6.45 10.05 6.36
N ALA A 135 7.54 10.64 5.86
CA ALA A 135 8.57 9.89 5.15
C ALA A 135 9.31 8.89 6.06
N LEU A 136 9.44 9.22 7.35
CA LEU A 136 10.05 8.32 8.35
C LEU A 136 9.14 7.15 8.75
N LEU A 137 7.83 7.18 8.45
CA LEU A 137 6.97 6.00 8.65
C LEU A 137 7.51 4.78 7.90
N TYR A 138 8.15 4.98 6.75
CA TYR A 138 8.70 3.90 5.92
C TYR A 138 9.98 3.26 6.48
N THR A 139 10.51 3.75 7.61
CA THR A 139 11.61 3.08 8.33
C THR A 139 11.11 2.17 9.46
N ARG A 140 9.81 2.24 9.78
CA ARG A 140 9.23 1.49 10.91
C ARG A 140 8.92 0.05 10.53
N ASN A 141 8.87 -0.81 11.56
CA ASN A 141 8.40 -2.18 11.38
C ASN A 141 6.91 -2.20 11.00
N ARG A 142 6.50 -3.21 10.23
CA ARG A 142 5.10 -3.37 9.78
C ARG A 142 4.16 -3.56 10.95
N TYR A 143 4.60 -4.22 12.02
CA TYR A 143 3.78 -4.36 13.23
C TYR A 143 3.54 -3.02 13.94
N GLU A 144 4.46 -2.06 13.83
CA GLU A 144 4.33 -0.71 14.40
C GLU A 144 3.36 0.13 13.58
N LEU A 145 3.42 0.02 12.26
CA LEU A 145 2.47 0.65 11.34
C LEU A 145 1.04 0.14 11.56
N ALA A 146 0.88 -1.17 11.83
CA ALA A 146 -0.42 -1.72 12.19
C ALA A 146 -0.94 -1.13 13.51
N GLU A 147 -0.10 -1.00 14.54
CA GLU A 147 -0.51 -0.37 15.80
C GLU A 147 -0.83 1.12 15.67
N GLU A 148 -0.09 1.84 14.83
CA GLU A 148 -0.37 3.25 14.55
C GLU A 148 -1.72 3.42 13.85
N LEU A 149 -2.01 2.56 12.87
CA LEU A 149 -3.32 2.54 12.22
C LEU A 149 -4.45 2.22 13.21
N ASP A 150 -4.22 1.27 14.13
CA ASP A 150 -5.17 0.92 15.18
C ASP A 150 -5.50 2.13 16.07
N GLN A 151 -4.47 2.87 16.48
CA GLN A 151 -4.61 4.07 17.29
C GLN A 151 -5.34 5.20 16.56
N LEU A 152 -5.15 5.33 15.23
CA LEU A 152 -5.89 6.30 14.41
C LEU A 152 -7.39 5.98 14.27
N HIS A 153 -7.79 4.74 14.56
CA HIS A 153 -9.19 4.28 14.50
C HIS A 153 -9.91 4.25 15.85
N GLY A 154 -9.16 4.48 16.93
CA GLY A 154 -9.67 4.73 18.27
C GLY A 154 -9.39 6.16 18.74
N ASN A 155 -9.80 6.47 19.97
CA ASN A 155 -9.34 7.66 20.70
C ASN A 155 -8.81 7.22 22.07
N ALA A 156 -8.20 8.12 22.82
CA ALA A 156 -7.60 7.79 24.13
C ALA A 156 -8.60 7.17 25.14
N ALA A 157 -9.91 7.37 24.95
CA ALA A 157 -10.96 6.88 25.85
C ALA A 157 -11.71 5.64 25.31
N GLN A 158 -11.45 5.19 24.08
CA GLN A 158 -12.21 4.12 23.43
C GLN A 158 -11.29 3.12 22.73
N LYS A 159 -11.62 1.83 22.84
CA LYS A 159 -10.95 0.77 22.07
C LYS A 159 -11.10 1.04 20.57
N SER A 160 -10.09 0.63 19.80
CA SER A 160 -10.13 0.68 18.34
C SER A 160 -11.39 -0.01 17.81
N ARG A 161 -11.95 0.57 16.73
CA ARG A 161 -13.10 0.01 16.00
C ARG A 161 -12.69 -0.98 14.92
N ILE A 162 -11.40 -1.21 14.71
CA ILE A 162 -10.91 -2.17 13.74
C ILE A 162 -11.08 -3.57 14.31
N VAL A 163 -11.80 -4.41 13.56
CA VAL A 163 -11.84 -5.86 13.83
C VAL A 163 -10.68 -6.57 13.15
N LEU A 164 -10.36 -6.20 11.91
CA LEU A 164 -9.36 -6.85 11.07
C LEU A 164 -8.74 -5.84 10.10
N MET A 165 -7.41 -5.85 10.02
CA MET A 165 -6.65 -5.12 9.00
C MET A 165 -6.23 -6.07 7.89
N THR A 166 -6.35 -5.61 6.65
CA THR A 166 -5.99 -6.40 5.46
C THR A 166 -4.97 -5.66 4.58
N PRO A 167 -3.73 -5.47 5.06
CA PRO A 167 -2.70 -4.77 4.30
C PRO A 167 -2.38 -5.50 3.00
N ALA A 168 -2.09 -4.75 1.94
CA ALA A 168 -1.86 -5.28 0.61
C ALA A 168 -0.39 -5.15 0.22
N ILE A 169 0.30 -6.29 0.09
CA ILE A 169 1.66 -6.34 -0.44
C ILE A 169 1.60 -6.09 -1.94
N VAL A 170 2.48 -5.25 -2.47
CA VAL A 170 2.59 -5.02 -3.91
C VAL A 170 3.94 -5.52 -4.40
N ASP A 171 3.95 -6.26 -5.51
CA ASP A 171 5.16 -6.78 -6.14
C ASP A 171 5.56 -5.85 -7.30
N PHE A 172 6.57 -5.02 -7.05
CA PHE A 172 7.11 -4.07 -8.03
C PHE A 172 8.42 -4.53 -8.70
N SER A 173 9.09 -5.56 -8.15
CA SER A 173 10.52 -5.75 -8.38
C SER A 173 10.90 -5.95 -9.84
N LYS A 174 10.11 -6.73 -10.59
CA LYS A 174 10.44 -7.00 -12.01
C LYS A 174 10.17 -5.82 -12.92
N TRP A 175 9.23 -4.94 -12.58
CA TRP A 175 8.94 -3.74 -13.37
C TRP A 175 9.90 -2.59 -13.06
N LEU A 176 10.38 -2.49 -11.82
CA LEU A 176 11.31 -1.43 -11.38
C LEU A 176 12.77 -1.85 -11.33
N GLU A 177 13.08 -3.09 -11.70
CA GLU A 177 14.42 -3.69 -11.62
C GLU A 177 15.02 -3.61 -10.19
N ASP A 178 14.17 -3.62 -9.17
CA ASP A 178 14.54 -3.55 -7.76
C ASP A 178 14.43 -4.94 -7.09
N ASP A 179 15.35 -5.82 -7.48
CA ASP A 179 15.52 -7.15 -6.89
C ASP A 179 16.44 -7.12 -5.63
N GLY A 180 16.91 -5.93 -5.21
CA GLY A 180 17.88 -5.76 -4.12
C GLY A 180 17.27 -5.64 -2.70
N GLN A 181 15.95 -5.79 -2.57
CA GLN A 181 15.20 -5.65 -1.31
C GLN A 181 14.71 -7.01 -0.77
N LEU A 182 14.00 -6.98 0.36
CA LEU A 182 13.29 -8.15 0.90
C LEU A 182 12.39 -8.79 -0.17
N SER A 183 12.56 -10.10 -0.38
CA SER A 183 11.74 -10.85 -1.34
C SER A 183 10.27 -10.86 -0.91
N ILE A 184 9.35 -11.05 -1.87
CA ILE A 184 7.92 -11.19 -1.55
C ILE A 184 7.66 -12.34 -0.57
N GLN A 185 8.48 -13.41 -0.65
CA GLN A 185 8.41 -14.52 0.30
C GLN A 185 8.75 -14.08 1.73
N ASP A 186 9.79 -13.27 1.91
CA ASP A 186 10.17 -12.75 3.22
C ASP A 186 9.09 -11.79 3.77
N GLN A 187 8.49 -10.98 2.90
CA GLN A 187 7.38 -10.12 3.29
C GLN A 187 6.15 -10.93 3.74
N VAL A 188 5.84 -12.03 3.05
CA VAL A 188 4.78 -12.96 3.46
C VAL A 188 5.08 -13.57 4.82
N GLU A 189 6.32 -13.97 5.07
CA GLU A 189 6.74 -14.57 6.34
C GLU A 189 6.56 -13.62 7.53
N VAL A 190 7.02 -12.37 7.40
CA VAL A 190 6.83 -11.37 8.46
C VAL A 190 5.35 -11.14 8.73
N MET A 191 4.56 -10.96 7.67
CA MET A 191 3.13 -10.70 7.84
C MET A 191 2.38 -11.88 8.46
N ALA A 192 2.77 -13.12 8.13
CA ALA A 192 2.25 -14.31 8.80
C ALA A 192 2.63 -14.34 10.28
N ARG A 193 3.86 -13.94 10.64
CA ARG A 193 4.26 -13.81 12.04
C ARG A 193 3.49 -12.71 12.77
N ILE A 194 3.25 -11.56 12.13
CA ILE A 194 2.42 -10.47 12.69
C ILE A 194 0.99 -10.96 12.95
N ALA A 195 0.42 -11.77 12.04
CA ALA A 195 -0.91 -12.36 12.21
C ALA A 195 -1.01 -13.27 13.45
N CYS A 196 0.11 -13.85 13.89
CA CYS A 196 0.20 -14.73 15.06
C CYS A 196 0.42 -14.01 16.39
N ARG A 197 0.45 -12.67 16.41
CA ARG A 197 0.59 -11.91 17.66
C ARG A 197 -0.59 -12.17 18.60
N LYS A 198 -0.31 -12.38 19.88
CA LYS A 198 -1.37 -12.59 20.88
C LYS A 198 -2.12 -11.28 21.13
N ASP A 199 -1.34 -10.21 21.25
CA ASP A 199 -1.81 -8.86 21.54
C ASP A 199 -1.54 -7.88 20.39
N GLY A 200 -2.46 -6.93 20.21
CA GLY A 200 -2.42 -5.93 19.14
C GLY A 200 -3.52 -6.14 18.10
N PRO A 201 -3.49 -5.36 17.00
CA PRO A 201 -4.50 -5.46 15.96
C PRO A 201 -4.41 -6.82 15.24
N ARG A 202 -5.57 -7.34 14.82
CA ARG A 202 -5.62 -8.53 13.96
C ARG A 202 -5.27 -8.13 12.53
N VAL A 203 -4.32 -8.84 11.93
CA VAL A 203 -3.76 -8.51 10.62
C VAL A 203 -3.68 -9.77 9.77
N HIS A 204 -4.29 -9.75 8.58
CA HIS A 204 -4.16 -10.81 7.58
C HIS A 204 -4.07 -10.20 6.19
N GLY A 205 -2.92 -10.35 5.53
CA GLY A 205 -2.60 -9.59 4.33
C GLY A 205 -3.21 -10.12 3.02
N PHE A 206 -3.02 -9.33 1.97
CA PHE A 206 -3.10 -9.75 0.57
C PHE A 206 -1.67 -9.94 0.03
N VAL A 207 -1.41 -11.07 -0.62
CA VAL A 207 -0.09 -11.37 -1.19
C VAL A 207 0.03 -10.70 -2.55
N GLY A 208 1.17 -10.06 -2.82
CA GLY A 208 1.42 -9.46 -4.12
C GLY A 208 1.59 -10.52 -5.20
N PHE A 209 0.99 -10.30 -6.37
CA PHE A 209 1.25 -11.11 -7.55
C PHE A 209 1.58 -10.20 -8.73
N ASP A 210 2.76 -10.43 -9.31
CA ASP A 210 3.17 -9.79 -10.56
C ASP A 210 3.03 -10.78 -11.73
N PRO A 211 2.15 -10.51 -12.71
CA PRO A 211 2.02 -11.38 -13.88
C PRO A 211 3.28 -11.40 -14.75
N LEU A 212 4.14 -10.37 -14.70
CA LEU A 212 5.41 -10.40 -15.41
C LEU A 212 6.35 -11.45 -14.79
N ARG A 213 6.50 -11.47 -13.47
CA ARG A 213 7.27 -12.52 -12.77
C ARG A 213 6.77 -13.93 -13.13
N GLN A 214 5.46 -14.16 -13.16
CA GLN A 214 4.90 -15.46 -13.56
C GLN A 214 5.16 -15.77 -15.04
N ALA A 215 4.97 -14.79 -15.93
CA ALA A 215 5.23 -14.94 -17.35
C ALA A 215 6.70 -15.29 -17.63
N LEU A 216 7.64 -14.69 -16.90
CA LEU A 216 9.08 -15.00 -17.00
C LEU A 216 9.37 -16.44 -16.53
N TYR A 217 8.80 -16.85 -15.38
CA TYR A 217 8.90 -18.23 -14.90
C TYR A 217 8.39 -19.24 -15.93
N ASP A 218 7.22 -18.99 -16.51
CA ASP A 218 6.62 -19.85 -17.53
C ASP A 218 7.44 -19.86 -18.82
N HIS A 219 7.93 -18.69 -19.26
CA HIS A 219 8.73 -18.55 -20.46
C HIS A 219 10.04 -19.34 -20.37
N ASN A 220 10.67 -19.30 -19.19
CA ASN A 220 11.89 -20.03 -18.87
C ASN A 220 11.63 -21.49 -18.44
N ARG A 221 10.46 -22.04 -18.81
CA ARG A 221 10.07 -23.45 -18.57
C ARG A 221 10.14 -23.88 -17.10
N GLY A 222 9.80 -22.96 -16.21
CA GLY A 222 9.80 -23.18 -14.76
C GLY A 222 11.18 -23.04 -14.10
N SER A 223 12.15 -22.47 -14.81
CA SER A 223 13.47 -22.15 -14.25
C SER A 223 13.54 -20.65 -13.97
N ALA A 224 13.35 -20.26 -12.71
CA ALA A 224 13.60 -18.89 -12.26
C ALA A 224 14.31 -18.91 -10.89
N PRO A 225 15.24 -17.96 -10.64
CA PRO A 225 15.92 -17.84 -9.34
C PRO A 225 14.93 -17.71 -8.17
N ASP A 226 13.80 -17.03 -8.41
CA ASP A 226 12.81 -16.68 -7.40
C ASP A 226 11.74 -17.79 -7.18
N GLY A 227 11.82 -18.89 -7.93
CA GLY A 227 10.82 -19.97 -7.91
C GLY A 227 9.49 -19.63 -8.61
N ASP A 228 8.48 -20.48 -8.42
CA ASP A 228 7.14 -20.33 -9.00
C ASP A 228 6.29 -19.30 -8.23
N PRO A 229 5.91 -18.15 -8.85
CA PRO A 229 5.09 -17.14 -8.19
C PRO A 229 3.70 -17.64 -7.76
N MET A 230 3.08 -18.53 -8.55
CA MET A 230 1.80 -19.14 -8.15
C MET A 230 1.97 -20.07 -6.94
N ALA A 231 3.10 -20.77 -6.82
CA ALA A 231 3.38 -21.55 -5.61
C ALA A 231 3.54 -20.66 -4.38
N LEU A 232 4.13 -19.47 -4.52
CA LEU A 232 4.21 -18.49 -3.43
C LEU A 232 2.83 -18.00 -3.00
N VAL A 233 1.96 -17.63 -3.95
CA VAL A 233 0.56 -17.23 -3.66
C VAL A 233 -0.17 -18.33 -2.89
N ARG A 234 -0.03 -19.57 -3.34
CA ARG A 234 -0.64 -20.73 -2.67
C ARG A 234 -0.09 -20.93 -1.27
N ARG A 235 1.22 -20.84 -1.07
CA ARG A 235 1.83 -20.94 0.27
C ARG A 235 1.37 -19.83 1.21
N ALA A 236 1.18 -18.60 0.72
CA ALA A 236 0.72 -17.49 1.54
C ALA A 236 -0.73 -17.68 2.04
N ILE A 237 -1.58 -18.33 1.24
CA ILE A 237 -3.02 -18.45 1.51
C ILE A 237 -3.40 -19.82 2.09
N GLU A 238 -2.90 -20.92 1.52
CA GLU A 238 -3.20 -22.28 1.94
C GLU A 238 -2.47 -22.62 3.25
N VAL A 239 -3.23 -23.12 4.23
CA VAL A 239 -2.67 -23.54 5.53
C VAL A 239 -2.23 -24.99 5.46
N ASN A 240 -0.91 -25.19 5.51
CA ASN A 240 -0.25 -26.49 5.46
C ASN A 240 0.84 -26.57 6.54
N HIS A 241 1.07 -27.79 7.04
CA HIS A 241 2.26 -28.10 7.83
C HIS A 241 3.36 -28.56 6.89
N ILE A 242 4.49 -27.85 6.88
CA ILE A 242 5.68 -28.20 6.12
C ILE A 242 6.72 -28.70 7.12
N GLY A 243 7.04 -29.99 7.05
CA GLY A 243 8.17 -30.56 7.76
C GLY A 243 9.48 -30.16 7.07
N LEU A 244 10.27 -29.30 7.71
CA LEU A 244 11.64 -28.98 7.30
C LEU A 244 12.60 -29.56 8.34
N GLY A 245 13.00 -30.82 8.17
CA GLY A 245 13.90 -31.50 9.10
C GLY A 245 13.29 -31.66 10.50
N LYS A 246 13.86 -30.99 11.51
CA LYS A 246 13.38 -31.04 12.91
C LYS A 246 12.34 -29.96 13.26
N THR A 247 11.99 -29.08 12.31
CA THR A 247 11.06 -27.97 12.54
C THR A 247 9.81 -28.14 11.70
N ASP A 248 8.65 -28.20 12.37
CA ASP A 248 7.35 -28.07 11.72
C ASP A 248 7.05 -26.58 11.53
N LYS A 249 6.88 -26.15 10.28
CA LYS A 249 6.48 -24.78 9.94
C LYS A 249 5.06 -24.78 9.39
N VAL A 250 4.25 -23.83 9.82
CA VAL A 250 2.89 -23.62 9.31
C VAL A 250 2.93 -22.51 8.26
N THR A 251 2.30 -22.74 7.11
CA THR A 251 2.08 -21.70 6.08
C THR A 251 0.65 -21.16 6.14
N GLY A 252 0.35 -20.16 5.31
CA GLY A 252 -0.99 -19.60 5.18
C GLY A 252 -1.18 -18.32 5.99
N GLY A 253 -2.45 -17.98 6.23
CA GLY A 253 -2.84 -16.80 7.00
C GLY A 253 -3.09 -15.55 6.17
N PHE A 254 -2.89 -15.57 4.85
CA PHE A 254 -3.33 -14.48 3.98
C PHE A 254 -4.79 -14.65 3.53
N ILE A 255 -5.45 -13.53 3.22
CA ILE A 255 -6.85 -13.50 2.79
C ILE A 255 -6.98 -13.65 1.27
N GLY A 256 -6.13 -12.96 0.52
CA GLY A 256 -6.30 -12.80 -0.92
C GLY A 256 -5.05 -12.37 -1.66
N VAL A 257 -5.23 -11.94 -2.90
CA VAL A 257 -4.14 -11.50 -3.80
C VAL A 257 -4.28 -10.03 -4.17
N LYS A 258 -3.18 -9.28 -4.15
CA LYS A 258 -3.12 -7.88 -4.60
C LYS A 258 -2.49 -7.80 -5.99
N LEU A 259 -3.13 -7.06 -6.88
CA LEU A 259 -2.62 -6.69 -8.19
C LEU A 259 -2.43 -5.17 -8.28
N TYR A 260 -1.38 -4.75 -9.01
CA TYR A 260 -1.09 -3.35 -9.29
C TYR A 260 -0.89 -3.13 -10.81
N PRO A 261 -1.98 -3.07 -11.58
CA PRO A 261 -1.96 -2.84 -13.03
C PRO A 261 -1.10 -1.66 -13.52
N PRO A 262 -1.03 -0.50 -12.82
CA PRO A 262 -0.21 0.62 -13.30
C PRO A 262 1.27 0.29 -13.48
N MET A 263 1.76 -0.85 -12.97
CA MET A 263 3.13 -1.27 -13.23
C MET A 263 3.41 -1.66 -14.67
N GLY A 264 2.39 -2.00 -15.47
CA GLY A 264 2.60 -2.33 -16.87
C GLY A 264 1.75 -3.45 -17.41
N PHE A 265 0.62 -3.77 -16.80
CA PHE A 265 -0.30 -4.76 -17.36
C PHE A 265 -1.75 -4.32 -17.11
N ARG A 266 -2.63 -4.65 -18.05
CA ARG A 266 -4.08 -4.54 -17.90
C ARG A 266 -4.61 -5.78 -17.21
N ALA A 267 -5.78 -5.69 -16.57
CA ALA A 267 -6.42 -6.88 -15.96
C ALA A 267 -6.74 -7.98 -16.99
N THR A 268 -6.91 -7.61 -18.25
CA THR A 268 -7.03 -8.50 -19.40
C THR A 268 -6.72 -7.71 -20.68
N ASP A 269 -6.79 -8.35 -21.84
CA ASP A 269 -6.65 -7.70 -23.14
C ASP A 269 -5.23 -7.14 -23.40
N ASN A 270 -4.22 -7.66 -22.70
CA ASN A 270 -2.83 -7.30 -22.95
C ASN A 270 -2.38 -7.81 -24.32
N LYS A 271 -2.90 -8.95 -24.79
CA LYS A 271 -2.54 -9.55 -26.08
C LYS A 271 -2.78 -8.65 -27.31
N HIS A 272 -3.63 -7.64 -27.20
CA HIS A 272 -3.90 -6.69 -28.29
C HIS A 272 -3.01 -5.44 -28.23
N LEU A 273 -2.18 -5.31 -27.19
CA LEU A 273 -1.11 -4.34 -27.18
C LEU A 273 0.05 -4.85 -28.05
N PRO A 274 0.63 -4.02 -28.94
CA PRO A 274 1.85 -4.39 -29.63
C PRO A 274 2.99 -4.58 -28.61
N ASP A 275 3.97 -5.43 -28.90
CA ASP A 275 5.13 -5.64 -28.02
C ASP A 275 5.90 -4.32 -27.75
N ALA A 276 5.82 -3.35 -28.66
CA ALA A 276 6.39 -2.00 -28.48
C ALA A 276 5.71 -1.19 -27.35
N SER A 277 4.53 -1.60 -26.87
CA SER A 277 3.91 -1.04 -25.66
C SER A 277 4.55 -1.55 -24.37
N PHE A 278 5.52 -2.47 -24.45
CA PHE A 278 6.27 -3.02 -23.31
C PHE A 278 7.76 -2.74 -23.45
N ASN A 279 8.11 -1.47 -23.71
CA ASN A 279 9.50 -1.05 -23.90
C ASN A 279 10.27 -0.84 -22.60
N GLU A 280 9.56 -0.66 -21.48
CA GLU A 280 10.17 -0.49 -20.16
C GLU A 280 9.63 -1.53 -19.16
N PRO A 281 10.52 -2.17 -18.37
CA PRO A 281 11.99 -2.04 -18.45
C PRO A 281 12.57 -2.68 -19.73
N ALA A 282 13.69 -2.15 -20.21
CA ALA A 282 14.28 -2.51 -21.52
C ALA A 282 14.52 -4.01 -21.72
N TYR A 283 14.78 -4.76 -20.64
CA TYR A 283 15.01 -6.20 -20.70
C TYR A 283 13.77 -6.99 -21.15
N LEU A 284 12.55 -6.46 -21.04
CA LEU A 284 11.31 -7.19 -21.35
C LEU A 284 11.29 -7.79 -22.75
N ARG A 285 11.82 -7.06 -23.74
CA ARG A 285 11.86 -7.49 -25.15
C ARG A 285 13.07 -8.36 -25.49
N SER A 286 13.99 -8.54 -24.54
CA SER A 286 15.11 -9.46 -24.70
C SER A 286 14.59 -10.91 -24.77
N PRO A 287 14.94 -11.69 -25.80
CA PRO A 287 14.62 -13.11 -25.84
C PRO A 287 15.38 -13.93 -24.78
N ASP A 288 16.52 -13.44 -24.32
CA ASP A 288 17.42 -14.18 -23.43
C ASP A 288 17.13 -13.90 -21.95
N THR A 289 16.74 -12.66 -21.63
CA THR A 289 16.55 -12.20 -20.25
C THR A 289 15.12 -11.78 -19.93
N GLY A 290 14.30 -11.53 -20.96
CA GLY A 290 12.90 -11.10 -20.83
C GLY A 290 11.91 -12.11 -21.39
N LEU A 291 10.86 -11.60 -22.02
CA LEU A 291 9.79 -12.39 -22.64
C LEU A 291 9.94 -12.48 -24.17
N GLY A 292 10.83 -11.67 -24.76
CA GLY A 292 11.05 -11.57 -26.20
C GLY A 292 9.86 -10.95 -26.93
N SER A 293 8.92 -11.79 -27.36
CA SER A 293 7.75 -11.41 -28.16
C SER A 293 6.46 -12.02 -27.59
N LEU A 294 5.31 -11.54 -28.06
CA LEU A 294 3.98 -11.93 -27.58
C LEU A 294 3.83 -11.64 -26.08
N ILE A 295 4.39 -10.52 -25.63
CA ILE A 295 4.49 -10.14 -24.22
C ILE A 295 3.09 -10.06 -23.61
N GLY A 296 2.18 -9.35 -24.29
CA GLY A 296 0.80 -9.20 -23.84
C GLY A 296 0.06 -10.53 -23.68
N SER A 297 0.25 -11.47 -24.62
CA SER A 297 -0.36 -12.82 -24.53
C SER A 297 0.17 -13.62 -23.35
N LYS A 298 1.46 -13.49 -23.01
CA LYS A 298 2.06 -14.17 -21.86
C LYS A 298 1.55 -13.60 -20.53
N LEU A 299 1.38 -12.28 -20.46
CA LEU A 299 0.77 -11.61 -19.30
C LEU A 299 -0.69 -12.04 -19.09
N ASP A 300 -1.50 -12.07 -20.16
CA ASP A 300 -2.89 -12.55 -20.10
C ASP A 300 -2.96 -14.01 -19.63
N ALA A 301 -2.03 -14.87 -20.09
CA ALA A 301 -1.95 -16.26 -19.65
C ALA A 301 -1.59 -16.40 -18.16
N ALA A 302 -0.64 -15.58 -17.67
CA ALA A 302 -0.28 -15.54 -16.26
C ALA A 302 -1.45 -15.09 -15.38
N LEU A 303 -2.17 -14.03 -15.78
CA LEU A 303 -3.36 -13.55 -15.08
C LEU A 303 -4.49 -14.58 -15.08
N ALA A 304 -4.74 -15.24 -16.21
CA ALA A 304 -5.77 -16.28 -16.31
C ALA A 304 -5.51 -17.47 -15.37
N LYS A 305 -4.24 -17.85 -15.14
CA LYS A 305 -3.87 -18.86 -14.13
C LYS A 305 -4.29 -18.41 -12.73
N LEU A 306 -3.97 -17.17 -12.37
CA LEU A 306 -4.35 -16.59 -11.08
C LEU A 306 -5.88 -16.55 -10.91
N TYR A 307 -6.61 -16.02 -11.90
CA TYR A 307 -8.06 -15.87 -11.85
C TYR A 307 -8.77 -17.22 -11.72
N SER A 308 -8.32 -18.21 -12.51
CA SER A 308 -8.84 -19.59 -12.43
C SER A 308 -8.69 -20.15 -11.02
N TRP A 309 -7.50 -20.02 -10.44
CA TRP A 309 -7.22 -20.52 -9.10
C TRP A 309 -8.01 -19.77 -8.03
N CYS A 310 -8.10 -18.44 -8.11
CA CYS A 310 -8.83 -17.63 -7.14
C CYS A 310 -10.34 -17.95 -7.15
N SER A 311 -10.95 -18.03 -8.34
CA SER A 311 -12.35 -18.41 -8.53
C SER A 311 -12.65 -19.84 -8.03
N ALA A 312 -11.73 -20.78 -8.25
CA ALA A 312 -11.87 -22.16 -7.80
C ALA A 312 -11.70 -22.34 -6.27
N ASN A 313 -10.88 -21.51 -5.64
CA ASN A 313 -10.52 -21.63 -4.21
C ASN A 313 -11.17 -20.56 -3.33
N ASN A 314 -12.14 -19.81 -3.87
CA ASN A 314 -12.85 -18.76 -3.17
C ASN A 314 -11.89 -17.74 -2.51
N VAL A 315 -10.93 -17.26 -3.29
CA VAL A 315 -9.93 -16.28 -2.87
C VAL A 315 -10.24 -14.94 -3.53
N PRO A 316 -10.38 -13.85 -2.76
CA PRO A 316 -10.62 -12.52 -3.33
C PRO A 316 -9.34 -11.91 -3.92
N ILE A 317 -9.54 -11.08 -4.95
CA ILE A 317 -8.50 -10.21 -5.51
C ILE A 317 -8.80 -8.76 -5.11
N MET A 318 -7.78 -8.05 -4.64
CA MET A 318 -7.81 -6.60 -4.57
C MET A 318 -6.95 -6.06 -5.72
N ALA A 319 -7.48 -5.14 -6.52
CA ALA A 319 -6.76 -4.57 -7.65
C ALA A 319 -6.72 -3.05 -7.53
N HIS A 320 -5.56 -2.46 -7.79
CA HIS A 320 -5.49 -1.00 -7.96
C HIS A 320 -6.30 -0.59 -9.21
N THR A 321 -7.24 0.35 -9.08
CA THR A 321 -8.17 0.74 -10.15
C THR A 321 -8.36 2.27 -10.19
N SER A 322 -7.25 2.98 -10.02
CA SER A 322 -7.14 4.44 -10.15
C SER A 322 -5.89 4.81 -10.94
N HIS A 323 -5.91 6.02 -11.51
CA HIS A 323 -4.77 6.58 -12.20
C HIS A 323 -3.67 6.92 -11.17
N SER A 324 -2.55 6.21 -11.21
CA SER A 324 -1.48 6.27 -10.19
C SER A 324 -0.11 6.03 -10.82
N PHE A 325 0.93 6.00 -9.99
CA PHE A 325 2.32 5.86 -10.41
C PHE A 325 2.56 4.56 -11.15
N GLY A 326 3.04 4.68 -12.40
CA GLY A 326 3.62 3.61 -13.21
C GLY A 326 5.09 3.88 -13.52
N PRO A 327 5.84 2.89 -14.03
CA PRO A 327 7.24 3.07 -14.43
C PRO A 327 7.40 3.92 -15.70
N ASN A 328 6.32 4.13 -16.46
CA ASN A 328 6.34 4.92 -17.68
C ASN A 328 5.01 5.65 -17.89
N THR A 329 5.05 6.70 -18.71
CA THR A 329 3.89 7.43 -19.22
C THR A 329 2.91 6.43 -19.85
N GLU A 330 1.59 6.64 -19.67
CA GLU A 330 0.49 5.79 -20.17
C GLU A 330 0.31 4.43 -19.46
N TYR A 331 1.22 4.00 -18.58
CA TYR A 331 1.02 2.73 -17.86
C TYR A 331 -0.06 2.85 -16.78
N GLU A 332 -0.23 4.04 -16.19
CA GLU A 332 -1.37 4.46 -15.39
C GLU A 332 -2.74 4.04 -15.96
N ASP A 333 -2.96 4.19 -17.26
CA ASP A 333 -4.23 3.85 -17.93
C ASP A 333 -4.52 2.35 -17.94
N ARG A 334 -3.52 1.50 -17.66
CA ARG A 334 -3.72 0.04 -17.59
C ARG A 334 -4.53 -0.37 -16.36
N ALA A 335 -4.72 0.53 -15.40
CA ALA A 335 -5.61 0.37 -14.27
C ALA A 335 -7.08 0.68 -14.57
N ASP A 336 -7.44 1.02 -15.81
CA ASP A 336 -8.84 1.33 -16.16
C ASP A 336 -9.77 0.14 -15.79
N PRO A 337 -10.83 0.39 -15.00
CA PRO A 337 -11.78 -0.63 -14.59
C PRO A 337 -12.43 -1.39 -15.75
N ILE A 338 -12.45 -0.84 -16.97
CA ILE A 338 -13.03 -1.51 -18.15
C ILE A 338 -12.40 -2.88 -18.41
N PHE A 339 -11.10 -3.05 -18.10
CA PHE A 339 -10.42 -4.33 -18.26
C PHE A 339 -10.95 -5.37 -17.27
N TRP A 340 -11.32 -4.97 -16.05
CA TRP A 340 -11.99 -5.84 -15.09
C TRP A 340 -13.39 -6.24 -15.52
N ALA A 341 -14.13 -5.34 -16.17
CA ALA A 341 -15.40 -5.69 -16.80
C ALA A 341 -15.23 -6.84 -17.81
N GLY A 342 -14.11 -6.85 -18.55
CA GLY A 342 -13.74 -7.92 -19.46
C GLY A 342 -13.45 -9.26 -18.77
N VAL A 343 -12.85 -9.24 -17.59
CA VAL A 343 -12.58 -10.45 -16.78
C VAL A 343 -13.88 -11.02 -16.20
N LEU A 344 -14.70 -10.18 -15.57
CA LEU A 344 -15.90 -10.61 -14.85
C LEU A 344 -17.01 -11.15 -15.76
N ARG A 345 -16.98 -10.84 -17.06
CA ARG A 345 -17.89 -11.43 -18.06
C ARG A 345 -17.48 -12.83 -18.53
N GLN A 346 -16.31 -13.33 -18.14
CA GLN A 346 -15.84 -14.63 -18.62
C GLN A 346 -16.44 -15.75 -17.79
N ASP A 347 -17.14 -16.68 -18.45
CA ASP A 347 -17.71 -17.89 -17.84
C ASP A 347 -16.65 -18.78 -17.15
N ALA A 348 -15.38 -18.61 -17.52
CA ALA A 348 -14.25 -19.30 -16.87
C ALA A 348 -14.06 -18.89 -15.40
N PHE A 349 -14.55 -17.71 -14.99
CA PHE A 349 -14.30 -17.13 -13.67
C PHE A 349 -15.59 -16.80 -12.89
N PRO A 350 -16.55 -17.74 -12.77
CA PRO A 350 -17.94 -17.42 -12.37
C PRO A 350 -18.10 -17.02 -10.89
N ARG A 351 -17.02 -17.05 -10.10
CA ARG A 351 -17.02 -16.70 -8.67
C ARG A 351 -15.82 -15.84 -8.28
N LEU A 352 -15.18 -15.21 -9.26
CA LEU A 352 -14.01 -14.38 -8.99
C LEU A 352 -14.45 -13.09 -8.31
N ARG A 353 -14.16 -12.98 -7.00
CA ARG A 353 -14.43 -11.77 -6.23
C ARG A 353 -13.30 -10.77 -6.42
N VAL A 354 -13.65 -9.55 -6.82
CA VAL A 354 -12.67 -8.47 -7.03
C VAL A 354 -13.09 -7.21 -6.30
N ASN A 355 -12.13 -6.57 -5.66
CA ASN A 355 -12.26 -5.21 -5.16
C ASN A 355 -11.45 -4.25 -6.05
N LEU A 356 -12.15 -3.30 -6.67
CA LEU A 356 -11.62 -2.22 -7.48
C LEU A 356 -11.23 -1.06 -6.56
N ALA A 357 -9.97 -1.05 -6.14
CA ALA A 357 -9.49 -0.17 -5.08
C ALA A 357 -9.33 1.28 -5.55
N HIS A 358 -9.40 2.21 -4.59
CA HIS A 358 -9.24 3.66 -4.78
C HIS A 358 -10.38 4.31 -5.58
N PHE A 359 -11.60 3.85 -5.34
CA PHE A 359 -12.80 4.46 -5.86
C PHE A 359 -13.10 5.78 -5.14
N GLY A 360 -13.54 6.77 -5.91
CA GLY A 360 -14.23 7.94 -5.36
C GLY A 360 -13.49 9.27 -5.48
N HIS A 361 -12.40 9.35 -6.26
CA HIS A 361 -11.70 10.61 -6.52
C HIS A 361 -12.44 11.50 -7.54
N PHE A 362 -13.07 10.92 -8.56
CA PHE A 362 -13.77 11.57 -9.69
C PHE A 362 -12.95 12.63 -10.47
N ASN A 363 -11.68 12.85 -10.10
CA ASN A 363 -10.94 14.08 -10.34
C ASN A 363 -10.70 14.40 -11.83
N ASN A 364 -10.31 13.43 -12.65
CA ASN A 364 -9.90 13.75 -14.03
C ASN A 364 -11.06 14.25 -14.91
N ALA A 365 -12.29 13.73 -14.73
CA ALA A 365 -13.44 14.13 -15.55
C ALA A 365 -14.15 15.39 -15.02
N VAL A 366 -14.13 15.61 -13.70
CA VAL A 366 -14.89 16.69 -13.09
C VAL A 366 -14.04 17.93 -12.85
N GLN A 367 -12.70 17.87 -12.86
CA GLN A 367 -11.81 19.01 -12.58
C GLN A 367 -12.14 20.28 -13.40
N HIS A 368 -12.56 20.12 -14.66
CA HIS A 368 -12.77 21.24 -15.59
C HIS A 368 -14.23 21.48 -16.01
N ALA A 369 -15.20 20.76 -15.46
CA ALA A 369 -16.62 20.88 -15.83
C ALA A 369 -17.58 20.69 -14.64
N ARG A 370 -18.86 20.98 -14.85
CA ARG A 370 -19.89 20.66 -13.85
C ARG A 370 -20.06 19.13 -13.79
N PRO A 371 -20.22 18.53 -12.59
CA PRO A 371 -20.37 17.09 -12.46
C PRO A 371 -21.41 16.49 -13.41
N GLN A 372 -22.55 17.16 -13.59
CA GLN A 372 -23.65 16.67 -14.42
C GLN A 372 -23.29 16.44 -15.91
N ASP A 373 -22.24 17.09 -16.42
CA ASP A 373 -21.93 17.12 -17.85
C ASP A 373 -20.93 16.03 -18.29
N HIS A 374 -20.20 15.41 -17.35
CA HIS A 374 -19.07 14.50 -17.66
C HIS A 374 -18.91 13.30 -16.72
N VAL A 375 -19.72 13.17 -15.68
CA VAL A 375 -19.61 12.06 -14.73
C VAL A 375 -19.77 10.68 -15.38
N ASP A 376 -20.60 10.56 -16.41
CA ASP A 376 -20.82 9.31 -17.15
C ASP A 376 -19.59 8.77 -17.92
N LYS A 377 -18.55 9.60 -18.01
CA LYS A 377 -17.29 9.32 -18.72
C LYS A 377 -16.10 9.05 -17.79
N CYS A 378 -16.26 9.13 -16.47
CA CYS A 378 -15.16 8.84 -15.55
C CYS A 378 -15.09 7.36 -15.15
N TRP A 379 -13.93 6.93 -14.65
CA TRP A 379 -13.70 5.54 -14.26
C TRP A 379 -14.66 5.08 -13.15
N GLU A 380 -15.08 5.97 -12.26
CA GLU A 380 -16.09 5.65 -11.25
C GLU A 380 -17.44 5.25 -11.86
N TRP A 381 -17.87 5.83 -12.98
CA TRP A 381 -19.09 5.38 -13.67
C TRP A 381 -18.89 4.02 -14.35
N THR A 382 -17.69 3.72 -14.83
CA THR A 382 -17.33 2.37 -15.28
C THR A 382 -17.41 1.38 -14.11
N VAL A 383 -16.90 1.74 -12.93
CA VAL A 383 -17.05 0.94 -11.70
C VAL A 383 -18.52 0.72 -11.38
N GLY A 384 -19.36 1.78 -11.36
CA GLY A 384 -20.80 1.64 -11.12
C GLY A 384 -21.47 0.65 -12.06
N LYS A 385 -21.17 0.71 -13.37
CA LYS A 385 -21.66 -0.27 -14.35
C LYS A 385 -21.19 -1.69 -14.05
N ILE A 386 -19.95 -1.88 -13.58
CA ILE A 386 -19.43 -3.19 -13.18
C ILE A 386 -20.20 -3.71 -11.96
N LEU A 387 -20.37 -2.89 -10.92
CA LEU A 387 -21.08 -3.26 -9.70
C LEU A 387 -22.53 -3.66 -9.96
N THR A 388 -23.22 -2.99 -10.90
CA THR A 388 -24.60 -3.37 -11.28
C THR A 388 -24.66 -4.71 -12.03
N ASN A 389 -23.61 -5.08 -12.77
CA ASN A 389 -23.62 -6.26 -13.64
C ASN A 389 -22.92 -7.49 -13.05
N SER A 390 -22.26 -7.39 -11.88
CA SER A 390 -21.56 -8.50 -11.23
C SER A 390 -21.76 -8.46 -9.73
N ALA A 391 -22.25 -9.56 -9.16
CA ALA A 391 -22.43 -9.69 -7.72
C ALA A 391 -21.11 -9.86 -6.96
N GLU A 392 -20.06 -10.25 -7.68
CA GLU A 392 -18.71 -10.56 -7.21
C GLU A 392 -17.79 -9.32 -7.19
N ALA A 393 -18.22 -8.20 -7.78
CA ALA A 393 -17.45 -6.97 -7.84
C ALA A 393 -17.74 -6.05 -6.63
N TYR A 394 -16.68 -5.46 -6.10
CA TYR A 394 -16.67 -4.49 -5.01
C TYR A 394 -15.76 -3.33 -5.38
N ALA A 395 -15.88 -2.22 -4.67
CA ALA A 395 -14.94 -1.09 -4.79
C ALA A 395 -14.71 -0.45 -3.42
N ASP A 396 -13.47 -0.12 -3.08
CA ASP A 396 -13.16 0.55 -1.82
C ASP A 396 -12.97 2.06 -1.98
N ILE A 397 -13.50 2.81 -1.02
CA ILE A 397 -13.24 4.23 -0.84
C ILE A 397 -11.98 4.33 0.02
N SER A 398 -10.82 4.47 -0.61
CA SER A 398 -9.51 4.61 0.05
C SER A 398 -8.68 5.72 -0.59
N SER A 399 -7.64 6.17 0.12
CA SER A 399 -6.73 7.23 -0.35
C SER A 399 -7.41 8.58 -0.63
N LEU A 400 -8.66 8.77 -0.17
CA LEU A 400 -9.49 9.92 -0.51
C LEU A 400 -9.13 11.17 0.32
N GLY A 401 -7.95 11.76 0.08
CA GLY A 401 -7.45 12.93 0.80
C GLY A 401 -8.33 14.18 0.63
N GLU A 402 -9.20 14.23 -0.37
CA GLU A 402 -10.14 15.31 -0.66
C GLU A 402 -11.15 15.55 0.47
N ILE A 403 -11.45 14.53 1.29
CA ILE A 403 -12.33 14.69 2.46
C ILE A 403 -11.61 15.37 3.64
N LEU A 404 -10.28 15.46 3.58
CA LEU A 404 -9.42 16.10 4.58
C LEU A 404 -9.10 17.56 4.23
N LYS A 405 -9.50 18.05 3.06
CA LYS A 405 -9.38 19.48 2.72
C LYS A 405 -10.47 20.27 3.47
N THR A 406 -10.57 21.58 3.30
CA THR A 406 -11.52 22.43 4.05
C THR A 406 -12.99 22.03 3.84
N GLY A 407 -13.47 21.09 4.66
CA GLY A 407 -14.75 20.38 4.45
C GLY A 407 -14.62 19.30 3.38
N PRO A 408 -15.59 18.36 3.26
CA PRO A 408 -15.70 17.58 2.04
C PRO A 408 -15.72 18.58 0.89
N SER A 409 -14.84 18.43 -0.10
CA SER A 409 -14.96 19.24 -1.31
C SER A 409 -16.42 19.12 -1.75
N ARG A 410 -17.19 20.21 -1.72
CA ARG A 410 -18.64 20.15 -2.01
C ARG A 410 -18.90 19.39 -3.32
N LYS A 411 -17.96 19.54 -4.26
CA LYS A 411 -17.84 18.80 -5.50
C LYS A 411 -17.77 17.28 -5.32
N ILE A 412 -16.93 16.75 -4.43
CA ILE A 412 -16.79 15.30 -4.23
C ILE A 412 -18.06 14.68 -3.64
N VAL A 413 -18.71 15.40 -2.71
CA VAL A 413 -20.01 15.01 -2.16
C VAL A 413 -21.08 15.00 -3.24
N ASP A 414 -21.13 16.04 -4.09
CA ASP A 414 -22.10 16.12 -5.18
C ASP A 414 -21.87 15.04 -6.26
N CYS A 415 -20.62 14.68 -6.55
CA CYS A 415 -20.29 13.57 -7.46
C CYS A 415 -20.75 12.22 -6.88
N MET A 416 -20.45 11.96 -5.60
CA MET A 416 -20.91 10.73 -4.93
C MET A 416 -22.43 10.66 -4.79
N LYS A 417 -23.12 11.79 -4.62
CA LYS A 417 -24.59 11.86 -4.67
C LYS A 417 -25.12 11.43 -6.03
N ALA A 418 -24.60 12.02 -7.10
CA ALA A 418 -24.99 11.66 -8.46
C ALA A 418 -24.70 10.19 -8.77
N PHE A 419 -23.56 9.66 -8.30
CA PHE A 419 -23.22 8.24 -8.41
C PHE A 419 -24.24 7.36 -7.68
N LYS A 420 -24.55 7.67 -6.42
CA LYS A 420 -25.54 6.95 -5.61
C LYS A 420 -26.93 6.97 -6.24
N GLU A 421 -27.37 8.13 -6.74
CA GLU A 421 -28.69 8.28 -7.37
C GLU A 421 -28.81 7.47 -8.67
N HIS A 422 -27.72 7.35 -9.43
CA HIS A 422 -27.70 6.58 -10.67
C HIS A 422 -27.57 5.06 -10.43
N PHE A 423 -26.72 4.65 -9.48
CA PHE A 423 -26.46 3.26 -9.12
C PHE A 423 -27.02 2.96 -7.72
N HIS A 424 -28.35 2.77 -7.66
CA HIS A 424 -29.14 2.74 -6.42
C HIS A 424 -28.69 1.72 -5.36
N ASP A 425 -28.14 0.57 -5.77
CA ASP A 425 -27.67 -0.50 -4.87
C ASP A 425 -26.13 -0.53 -4.70
N SER A 426 -25.43 0.51 -5.17
CA SER A 426 -23.96 0.55 -5.10
C SER A 426 -23.43 0.49 -3.67
N ASP A 427 -24.18 0.98 -2.68
CA ASP A 427 -23.78 0.93 -1.27
C ASP A 427 -23.59 -0.48 -0.74
N GLU A 428 -24.21 -1.51 -1.33
CA GLU A 428 -24.01 -2.90 -0.92
C GLU A 428 -22.67 -3.50 -1.39
N ARG A 429 -21.93 -2.77 -2.24
CA ARG A 429 -20.66 -3.21 -2.86
C ARG A 429 -19.51 -2.22 -2.65
N LEU A 430 -19.78 -1.06 -2.06
CA LEU A 430 -18.74 -0.14 -1.61
C LEU A 430 -18.11 -0.61 -0.30
N LEU A 431 -16.80 -0.47 -0.16
CA LEU A 431 -16.01 -0.87 1.01
C LEU A 431 -15.30 0.35 1.60
N TYR A 432 -15.05 0.32 2.89
CA TYR A 432 -14.10 1.22 3.52
C TYR A 432 -12.67 0.72 3.33
N GLY A 433 -11.80 1.57 2.77
CA GLY A 433 -10.36 1.37 2.79
C GLY A 433 -9.68 2.63 3.32
N THR A 434 -8.52 2.48 3.95
CA THR A 434 -7.82 3.65 4.51
C THR A 434 -6.81 4.20 3.52
N ASP A 435 -5.94 3.30 3.03
CA ASP A 435 -4.69 3.65 2.37
C ASP A 435 -3.95 4.76 3.12
N TRP A 436 -3.97 4.66 4.46
CA TRP A 436 -3.74 5.78 5.36
C TRP A 436 -2.36 6.43 5.18
N SER A 437 -1.33 5.65 4.86
CA SER A 437 0.01 6.17 4.64
C SER A 437 0.07 7.08 3.42
N MET A 438 -0.84 6.94 2.45
CA MET A 438 -0.92 7.80 1.26
C MET A 438 -1.59 9.16 1.53
N ILE A 439 -2.25 9.32 2.67
CA ILE A 439 -2.94 10.56 3.07
C ILE A 439 -2.48 11.09 4.43
N ALA A 440 -1.54 10.42 5.11
CA ALA A 440 -1.03 10.79 6.43
C ALA A 440 -0.24 12.12 6.44
N GLN A 441 0.25 12.55 5.29
CA GLN A 441 0.91 13.84 5.07
C GLN A 441 -0.06 15.03 4.98
N GLU A 442 -1.36 14.77 4.77
CA GLU A 442 -2.38 15.81 4.61
C GLU A 442 -2.59 16.59 5.91
N GLU A 443 -2.83 17.90 5.80
CA GLU A 443 -2.87 18.80 6.95
C GLU A 443 -3.88 18.42 8.03
N ARG A 444 -5.07 17.99 7.61
CA ARG A 444 -6.15 17.62 8.52
C ARG A 444 -6.28 16.11 8.71
N PHE A 445 -5.27 15.35 8.27
CA PHE A 445 -5.23 13.95 8.62
C PHE A 445 -5.24 13.81 10.14
N PRO A 446 -6.13 12.99 10.72
CA PRO A 446 -6.19 12.81 12.16
C PRO A 446 -4.83 12.46 12.72
N LYS A 447 -4.38 13.23 13.72
CA LYS A 447 -3.17 12.92 14.47
C LYS A 447 -3.46 11.80 15.47
N LEU A 448 -2.42 11.10 15.90
CA LEU A 448 -2.49 10.22 17.07
C LEU A 448 -3.09 10.98 18.25
N PHE A 449 -4.09 10.36 18.92
CA PHE A 449 -4.87 10.96 20.02
C PHE A 449 -5.71 12.19 19.65
N SER A 450 -6.00 12.39 18.35
CA SER A 450 -7.02 13.34 17.89
C SER A 450 -8.38 13.07 18.57
N SER A 451 -9.13 14.14 18.83
CA SER A 451 -10.52 14.05 19.31
C SER A 451 -11.47 13.43 18.28
N ARG A 452 -11.06 13.38 17.01
CA ARG A 452 -11.81 12.74 15.92
C ARG A 452 -10.94 11.65 15.26
N PRO A 453 -11.22 10.36 15.51
CA PRO A 453 -10.61 9.24 14.81
C PRO A 453 -10.90 9.27 13.30
N PHE A 454 -10.04 8.64 12.50
CA PHE A 454 -10.15 8.65 11.05
C PHE A 454 -11.47 8.08 10.48
N PRO A 455 -12.03 6.97 11.00
CA PRO A 455 -13.33 6.49 10.53
C PRO A 455 -14.47 7.50 10.70
N ASP A 456 -14.39 8.42 11.66
CA ASP A 456 -15.44 9.43 11.84
C ASP A 456 -15.42 10.47 10.73
N VAL A 457 -14.25 10.74 10.15
CA VAL A 457 -14.13 11.60 8.96
C VAL A 457 -14.86 10.94 7.78
N MET A 458 -14.65 9.63 7.59
CA MET A 458 -15.34 8.87 6.54
C MET A 458 -16.86 8.80 6.79
N ILE A 459 -17.29 8.49 8.01
CA ILE A 459 -18.72 8.45 8.37
C ILE A 459 -19.37 9.82 8.14
N PHE A 460 -18.70 10.91 8.52
CA PHE A 460 -19.19 12.27 8.27
C PHE A 460 -19.35 12.55 6.77
N PHE A 461 -18.38 12.14 5.95
CA PHE A 461 -18.46 12.24 4.50
C PHE A 461 -19.64 11.43 3.91
N LEU A 462 -19.79 10.16 4.30
CA LEU A 462 -20.88 9.30 3.83
C LEU A 462 -22.27 9.86 4.22
N ARG A 463 -22.40 10.42 5.42
CA ARG A 463 -23.62 11.14 5.84
C ARG A 463 -23.88 12.38 4.99
N ALA A 464 -22.85 13.14 4.65
CA ALA A 464 -22.98 14.31 3.78
C ALA A 464 -23.41 13.95 2.34
N VAL A 465 -23.01 12.77 1.85
CA VAL A 465 -23.51 12.16 0.60
C VAL A 465 -24.97 11.74 0.75
N GLY A 466 -25.42 11.39 1.96
CA GLY A 466 -26.81 11.03 2.26
C GLY A 466 -27.04 9.53 2.39
N TYR A 467 -26.00 8.74 2.66
CA TYR A 467 -26.17 7.35 3.07
C TYR A 467 -26.83 7.27 4.46
N SER A 468 -27.77 6.33 4.63
CA SER A 468 -28.36 6.05 5.93
C SER A 468 -27.37 5.31 6.85
N ASP A 469 -27.64 5.27 8.16
CA ASP A 469 -26.75 4.57 9.10
C ASP A 469 -26.59 3.08 8.76
N LEU A 470 -27.64 2.42 8.25
CA LEU A 470 -27.57 1.02 7.79
C LEU A 470 -26.64 0.86 6.57
N GLN A 471 -26.72 1.77 5.61
CA GLN A 471 -25.84 1.76 4.42
C GLN A 471 -24.38 2.03 4.83
N ILE A 472 -24.18 2.95 5.78
CA ILE A 472 -22.84 3.25 6.33
C ILE A 472 -22.28 2.03 7.06
N GLU A 473 -23.06 1.30 7.86
CA GLU A 473 -22.61 0.03 8.45
C GLU A 473 -22.23 -0.99 7.37
N GLY A 474 -23.01 -1.06 6.28
CA GLY A 474 -22.70 -1.85 5.10
C GLY A 474 -21.30 -1.55 4.56
N ILE A 475 -21.07 -0.28 4.21
CA ILE A 475 -19.81 0.21 3.62
C ILE A 475 -18.62 0.02 4.56
N MET A 476 -18.80 0.36 5.84
CA MET A 476 -17.72 0.35 6.83
C MET A 476 -17.38 -1.05 7.36
N PHE A 477 -18.27 -2.04 7.17
CA PHE A 477 -18.09 -3.37 7.78
C PHE A 477 -18.68 -4.53 6.97
N ARG A 478 -20.02 -4.60 6.81
CA ARG A 478 -20.69 -5.84 6.35
C ARG A 478 -20.31 -6.23 4.92
N ASN A 479 -20.05 -5.26 4.06
CA ASN A 479 -19.64 -5.53 2.68
C ASN A 479 -18.24 -6.15 2.63
N ALA A 480 -17.33 -5.72 3.52
CA ALA A 480 -15.99 -6.30 3.62
C ALA A 480 -16.05 -7.76 4.08
N VAL A 481 -16.95 -8.12 5.01
CA VAL A 481 -17.17 -9.52 5.43
C VAL A 481 -17.51 -10.41 4.23
N ARG A 482 -18.39 -9.95 3.34
CA ARG A 482 -18.77 -10.68 2.12
C ARG A 482 -17.65 -10.74 1.09
N PHE A 483 -17.00 -9.61 0.80
CA PHE A 483 -15.87 -9.57 -0.13
C PHE A 483 -14.72 -10.50 0.31
N LEU A 484 -14.32 -10.40 1.59
CA LEU A 484 -13.22 -11.18 2.14
C LEU A 484 -13.59 -12.67 2.33
N GLY A 485 -14.88 -13.01 2.43
CA GLY A 485 -15.36 -14.37 2.65
C GLY A 485 -15.24 -14.83 4.10
N LEU A 486 -15.53 -13.92 5.03
CA LEU A 486 -15.40 -14.10 6.47
C LEU A 486 -16.72 -14.47 7.16
N GLY A 487 -17.85 -14.33 6.48
CA GLY A 487 -19.17 -14.65 7.05
C GLY A 487 -19.40 -16.17 7.19
N GLN A 488 -20.30 -16.54 8.11
CA GLN A 488 -20.68 -17.95 8.32
C GLN A 488 -21.25 -18.61 7.05
N ALA A 489 -22.04 -17.90 6.25
CA ALA A 489 -22.62 -18.43 5.02
C ALA A 489 -21.54 -18.96 4.03
N GLU A 490 -20.44 -18.21 3.87
CA GLU A 490 -19.31 -18.65 3.04
C GLU A 490 -18.56 -19.83 3.66
N ARG A 491 -18.45 -19.84 4.99
CA ARG A 491 -17.85 -20.97 5.72
C ARG A 491 -18.65 -22.26 5.58
N ASP A 492 -19.98 -22.17 5.60
CA ASP A 492 -20.89 -23.30 5.41
C ASP A 492 -20.86 -23.80 3.97
N ARG A 493 -20.85 -22.87 3.00
CA ARG A 493 -20.86 -23.19 1.58
C ARG A 493 -19.54 -23.79 1.08
N PHE A 494 -18.40 -23.27 1.53
CA PHE A 494 -17.08 -23.63 0.97
C PHE A 494 -16.19 -24.41 1.94
N GLY A 495 -16.61 -24.63 3.19
CA GLY A 495 -15.82 -25.39 4.16
C GLY A 495 -14.44 -24.75 4.42
N GLU A 496 -13.40 -25.58 4.48
CA GLU A 496 -12.00 -25.14 4.61
C GLU A 496 -11.47 -24.34 3.42
N LYS A 497 -12.19 -24.33 2.28
CA LYS A 497 -11.85 -23.47 1.13
C LYS A 497 -12.40 -22.05 1.26
N SER A 498 -13.20 -21.74 2.27
CA SER A 498 -13.56 -20.35 2.57
C SER A 498 -12.36 -19.63 3.23
N THR A 499 -12.33 -18.30 3.16
CA THR A 499 -11.34 -17.51 3.90
C THR A 499 -11.46 -17.74 5.40
N ARG A 500 -12.69 -17.71 5.96
CA ARG A 500 -12.90 -18.05 7.38
C ARG A 500 -12.36 -19.42 7.74
N GLY A 501 -12.66 -20.45 6.95
CA GLY A 501 -12.19 -21.82 7.20
C GLY A 501 -10.67 -21.94 7.16
N ARG A 502 -10.00 -21.24 6.23
CA ARG A 502 -8.53 -21.14 6.21
C ARG A 502 -8.00 -20.45 7.46
N LEU A 503 -8.60 -19.33 7.89
CA LEU A 503 -8.15 -18.63 9.10
C LEU A 503 -8.39 -19.48 10.35
N GLU A 504 -9.54 -20.12 10.52
CA GLU A 504 -9.79 -21.04 11.65
C GLU A 504 -8.71 -22.12 11.74
N LYS A 505 -8.34 -22.72 10.59
CA LYS A 505 -7.26 -23.70 10.50
C LYS A 505 -5.89 -23.09 10.85
N PHE A 506 -5.61 -21.87 10.38
CA PHE A 506 -4.37 -21.14 10.70
C PHE A 506 -4.23 -20.90 12.21
N TYR A 507 -5.27 -20.34 12.86
CA TYR A 507 -5.26 -20.08 14.29
C TYR A 507 -5.12 -21.38 15.10
N ALA A 508 -5.83 -22.45 14.71
CA ALA A 508 -5.70 -23.76 15.34
C ALA A 508 -4.27 -24.31 15.23
N ALA A 509 -3.63 -24.21 14.06
CA ALA A 509 -2.25 -24.66 13.84
C ALA A 509 -1.23 -23.90 14.70
N HIS A 510 -1.51 -22.62 15.01
CA HIS A 510 -0.70 -21.79 15.89
C HIS A 510 -1.13 -21.80 17.37
N LYS A 511 -2.13 -22.62 17.75
CA LYS A 511 -2.71 -22.68 19.11
C LYS A 511 -3.23 -21.32 19.59
N LEU A 512 -3.82 -20.55 18.69
CA LEU A 512 -4.45 -19.25 18.94
C LEU A 512 -5.98 -19.39 18.85
N SER A 513 -6.71 -18.51 19.53
CA SER A 513 -8.19 -18.49 19.47
C SER A 513 -8.69 -17.80 18.20
N SER A 514 -9.62 -18.45 17.51
CA SER A 514 -10.37 -17.90 16.37
C SER A 514 -11.72 -17.28 16.78
N GLU A 515 -12.06 -17.25 18.06
CA GLU A 515 -13.38 -16.80 18.57
C GLU A 515 -13.73 -15.37 18.16
N TRP A 516 -12.73 -14.52 17.97
CA TRP A 516 -12.90 -13.14 17.51
C TRP A 516 -13.62 -13.05 16.16
N MET A 517 -13.58 -14.09 15.33
CA MET A 517 -14.28 -14.11 14.04
C MET A 517 -15.81 -14.22 14.17
N SER A 518 -16.34 -14.53 15.36
CA SER A 518 -17.80 -14.55 15.62
C SER A 518 -18.47 -13.19 15.42
N VAL A 519 -17.71 -12.09 15.47
CA VAL A 519 -18.23 -10.74 15.16
C VAL A 519 -18.66 -10.59 13.69
N PHE A 520 -18.27 -11.51 12.81
CA PHE A 520 -18.65 -11.53 11.40
C PHE A 520 -19.97 -12.25 11.13
N ASP A 521 -20.57 -12.85 12.16
CA ASP A 521 -21.91 -13.43 12.12
C ASP A 521 -22.99 -12.33 12.26
#